data_AF-A0AAV5U3C4-F1
#
_entry.id   AF-A0AAV5U3C4-F1
#
_cell.length_a   1.000
_cell.length_b   1.000
_cell.length_c   1.000
_cell.angle_alpha   90.00
_cell.angle_beta   90.00
_cell.angle_gamma   90.00
#
_symmetry.space_group_name_H-M   'P 1'
#
loop_
_entity.id
_entity.type
_entity.pdbx_description
1 polymer ?
#
loop_
_entity_poly.entity_id
_entity_poly.type
_entity_poly.pdbx_seq_one_letter_code
_entity_poly.pdbx_strand_id
1 'polypeptide(L)'
;MEFLLVMADRYDIPKIMMAAEEWLTDCSLLPLHHKLRLSKQYSLQSLESQCLSVKRNQAKMKSDSYKHSSSELKKELKFIKFMKGMTLNEKDERTNDANDAERCNVIRMRVENVKDLSMAGAESEVKRINGFPWQIKVFCRDEEEEEEYFNWDRSTGSVLVVLLECKMSLECEHWHIERAEGEVKIINHDHNADSECENFVAYSLHEDSTNEEIYSCELDLVIEEQGVMIDGSIEIEVMINVKGRSVDRFRKIPQIDFYSPSRFSDIVFVVEGASKQILAYSSSYFEKMFYGDCNTSQMKEIIMEGVSSEDFLVTLEMVYNTRRKFNDNNVELLLRMTGKYEIMGFLDRAEKWLLRGGESNQSMDTGIPMHVKLRLADQYQLNLLKNSVLFEILSR
;
A
#
# COMPACT_ATOMS: atom_id res chain seq x y z
N MET A 1 -16.55 -11.98 -18.41
CA MET A 1 -15.46 -10.99 -18.24
C MET A 1 -15.37 -10.02 -19.42
N GLU A 2 -15.14 -10.46 -20.66
CA GLU A 2 -14.95 -9.55 -21.82
C GLU A 2 -16.11 -8.56 -22.03
N PHE A 3 -17.36 -8.98 -21.83
CA PHE A 3 -18.52 -8.07 -21.88
C PHE A 3 -18.40 -6.89 -20.90
N LEU A 4 -17.97 -7.14 -19.66
CA LEU A 4 -17.80 -6.07 -18.66
C LEU A 4 -16.66 -5.13 -19.03
N LEU A 5 -15.56 -5.65 -19.61
CA LEU A 5 -14.47 -4.83 -20.13
C LEU A 5 -14.94 -3.91 -21.27
N VAL A 6 -15.71 -4.45 -22.23
CA VAL A 6 -16.30 -3.65 -23.32
C VAL A 6 -17.18 -2.53 -22.77
N MET A 7 -18.04 -2.85 -21.80
CA MET A 7 -18.96 -1.88 -21.22
C MET A 7 -18.21 -0.83 -20.38
N ALA A 8 -17.26 -1.25 -19.56
CA ALA A 8 -16.47 -0.35 -18.74
C ALA A 8 -15.62 0.61 -19.57
N ASP A 9 -15.02 0.13 -20.67
CA ASP A 9 -14.25 0.95 -21.60
C ASP A 9 -15.17 1.94 -22.35
N ARG A 10 -16.29 1.44 -22.90
CA ARG A 10 -17.24 2.24 -23.67
C ARG A 10 -17.85 3.39 -22.86
N TYR A 11 -18.19 3.15 -21.60
CA TYR A 11 -18.91 4.11 -20.76
C TYR A 11 -18.00 4.79 -19.73
N ASP A 12 -16.68 4.62 -19.85
CA ASP A 12 -15.68 5.16 -18.91
C ASP A 12 -16.07 4.88 -17.45
N ILE A 13 -16.11 3.60 -17.08
CA ILE A 13 -16.42 3.12 -15.73
C ILE A 13 -15.14 2.53 -15.09
N PRO A 14 -14.23 3.38 -14.56
CA PRO A 14 -12.96 2.95 -13.98
C PRO A 14 -13.09 1.85 -12.93
N LYS A 15 -14.16 1.88 -12.11
CA LYS A 15 -14.39 0.90 -11.04
C LYS A 15 -14.55 -0.52 -11.58
N ILE A 16 -15.34 -0.71 -12.64
CA ILE A 16 -15.52 -2.03 -13.26
C ILE A 16 -14.23 -2.45 -13.95
N MET A 17 -13.51 -1.50 -14.56
CA MET A 17 -12.24 -1.80 -15.22
C MET A 17 -11.18 -2.32 -14.23
N MET A 18 -11.12 -1.75 -13.03
CA MET A 18 -10.22 -2.21 -11.98
C MET A 18 -10.60 -3.57 -11.42
N ALA A 19 -11.86 -3.76 -11.02
CA ALA A 19 -12.32 -5.07 -10.54
C ALA A 19 -12.12 -6.17 -11.60
N ALA A 20 -12.26 -5.83 -12.88
CA ALA A 20 -11.96 -6.74 -13.98
C ALA A 20 -10.47 -7.06 -14.09
N GLU A 21 -9.60 -6.07 -13.90
CA GLU A 21 -8.14 -6.23 -13.95
C GLU A 21 -7.63 -7.06 -12.76
N GLU A 22 -8.12 -6.81 -11.55
CA GLU A 22 -7.88 -7.59 -10.33
C GLU A 22 -8.27 -9.06 -10.53
N TRP A 23 -9.52 -9.30 -10.95
CA TRP A 23 -9.99 -10.66 -11.22
C TRP A 23 -9.16 -11.36 -12.29
N LEU A 24 -8.77 -10.65 -13.36
CA LEU A 24 -7.94 -11.22 -14.42
C LEU A 24 -6.53 -11.55 -13.96
N THR A 25 -5.99 -10.79 -13.01
CA THR A 25 -4.68 -11.01 -12.40
C THR A 25 -4.70 -12.34 -11.64
N ASP A 26 -5.71 -12.55 -10.79
CA ASP A 26 -5.87 -13.76 -9.96
C ASP A 26 -6.40 -14.98 -10.71
N CYS A 27 -7.09 -14.78 -11.83
CA CYS A 27 -7.75 -15.87 -12.54
C CYS A 27 -6.74 -16.90 -13.09
N SER A 28 -6.64 -18.07 -12.48
CA SER A 28 -5.79 -19.16 -12.99
C SER A 28 -6.35 -19.88 -14.23
N LEU A 29 -7.66 -19.72 -14.49
CA LEU A 29 -8.37 -20.41 -15.57
C LEU A 29 -8.09 -19.82 -16.96
N LEU A 30 -7.63 -18.56 -17.04
CA LEU A 30 -7.39 -17.89 -18.32
C LEU A 30 -5.93 -18.02 -18.76
N PRO A 31 -5.67 -18.50 -20.00
CA PRO A 31 -4.32 -18.61 -20.53
C PRO A 31 -3.59 -17.26 -20.59
N LEU A 32 -2.29 -17.26 -20.33
CA LEU A 32 -1.42 -16.07 -20.34
C LEU A 32 -1.54 -15.23 -21.62
N HIS A 33 -1.68 -15.86 -22.79
CA HIS A 33 -1.83 -15.15 -24.06
C HIS A 33 -3.17 -14.39 -24.16
N HIS A 34 -4.22 -14.94 -23.57
CA HIS A 34 -5.56 -14.33 -23.53
C HIS A 34 -5.57 -13.16 -22.55
N LYS A 35 -5.00 -13.33 -21.35
CA LYS A 35 -4.76 -12.23 -20.40
C LYS A 35 -3.98 -11.08 -21.05
N LEU A 36 -2.88 -11.39 -21.75
CA LEU A 36 -2.08 -10.38 -22.44
C LEU A 36 -2.85 -9.68 -23.56
N ARG A 37 -3.68 -10.41 -24.34
CA ARG A 37 -4.54 -9.79 -25.37
C ARG A 37 -5.51 -8.79 -24.75
N LEU A 38 -6.21 -9.18 -23.68
CA LEU A 38 -7.16 -8.32 -22.99
C LEU A 38 -6.45 -7.12 -22.37
N SER A 39 -5.28 -7.33 -21.77
CA SER A 39 -4.50 -6.26 -21.16
C SER A 39 -4.14 -5.15 -22.16
N LYS A 40 -3.71 -5.53 -23.35
CA LYS A 40 -3.40 -4.58 -24.42
C LYS A 40 -4.64 -3.91 -24.99
N GLN A 41 -5.71 -4.68 -25.18
CA GLN A 41 -6.95 -4.18 -25.79
C GLN A 41 -7.63 -3.11 -24.92
N TYR A 42 -7.65 -3.31 -23.61
CA TYR A 42 -8.33 -2.42 -22.66
C TYR A 42 -7.36 -1.58 -21.81
N SER A 43 -6.08 -1.54 -22.19
CA SER A 43 -5.01 -0.84 -21.46
C SER A 43 -4.94 -1.20 -19.96
N LEU A 44 -5.10 -2.48 -19.63
CA LEU A 44 -4.95 -3.06 -18.28
C LEU A 44 -3.45 -3.24 -17.98
N GLN A 45 -2.79 -2.16 -17.57
CA GLN A 45 -1.32 -2.11 -17.51
C GLN A 45 -0.73 -3.03 -16.42
N SER A 46 -1.42 -3.24 -15.29
CA SER A 46 -0.94 -4.17 -14.26
C SER A 46 -0.97 -5.60 -14.78
N LEU A 47 -2.10 -6.00 -15.36
CA LEU A 47 -2.24 -7.32 -15.98
C LEU A 47 -1.21 -7.52 -17.11
N GLU A 48 -0.96 -6.48 -17.91
CA GLU A 48 0.06 -6.53 -18.96
C GLU A 48 1.45 -6.80 -18.38
N SER A 49 1.84 -6.08 -17.34
CA SER A 49 3.15 -6.21 -16.73
C SER A 49 3.35 -7.51 -15.97
N GLN A 50 2.34 -8.01 -15.27
CA GLN A 50 2.36 -9.35 -14.70
C GLN A 50 2.52 -10.40 -15.80
N CYS A 51 1.81 -10.25 -16.93
CA CYS A 51 1.95 -11.17 -18.06
C CYS A 51 3.35 -11.11 -18.68
N LEU A 52 3.96 -9.93 -18.76
CA LEU A 52 5.31 -9.73 -19.30
C LEU A 52 6.39 -10.25 -18.34
N SER A 53 6.24 -10.09 -17.02
CA SER A 53 7.17 -10.62 -16.03
C SER A 53 7.22 -12.15 -16.06
N VAL A 54 6.05 -12.80 -16.13
CA VAL A 54 5.93 -14.26 -16.29
C VAL A 54 6.62 -14.71 -17.58
N LYS A 55 6.42 -14.00 -18.70
CA LYS A 55 7.11 -14.31 -19.96
C LYS A 55 8.63 -14.17 -19.86
N ARG A 56 9.14 -13.11 -19.22
CA ARG A 56 10.58 -12.92 -18.99
C ARG A 56 11.16 -14.04 -18.14
N ASN A 57 10.46 -14.45 -17.08
CA ASN A 57 10.89 -15.55 -16.21
C ASN A 57 10.92 -16.88 -16.97
N GLN A 58 9.91 -17.17 -17.80
CA GLN A 58 9.92 -18.34 -18.69
C GLN A 58 11.07 -18.29 -19.70
N ALA A 59 11.40 -17.12 -20.24
CA ALA A 59 12.53 -16.94 -21.15
C ALA A 59 13.88 -17.10 -20.43
N LYS A 60 14.01 -16.60 -19.19
CA LYS A 60 15.20 -16.74 -18.35
C LYS A 60 15.46 -18.20 -18.00
N MET A 61 14.43 -18.95 -17.59
CA MET A 61 14.56 -20.40 -17.34
C MET A 61 14.96 -21.19 -18.58
N LYS A 62 14.42 -20.86 -19.76
CA LYS A 62 14.86 -21.45 -21.04
C LYS A 62 16.31 -21.10 -21.34
N SER A 63 16.70 -19.83 -21.21
CA SER A 63 18.08 -19.36 -21.36
C SER A 63 19.04 -20.10 -20.43
N ASP A 64 18.67 -20.31 -19.17
CA ASP A 64 19.54 -20.93 -18.17
C ASP A 64 19.68 -22.44 -18.40
N SER A 65 18.65 -23.10 -18.95
CA SER A 65 18.76 -24.46 -19.49
C SER A 65 19.74 -24.55 -20.67
N TYR A 66 19.69 -23.60 -21.62
CA TYR A 66 20.68 -23.52 -22.72
C TYR A 66 22.09 -23.15 -22.23
N LYS A 67 22.22 -22.32 -21.19
CA LYS A 67 23.51 -21.98 -20.57
C LYS A 67 24.12 -23.16 -19.83
N HIS A 68 23.33 -24.03 -19.20
CA HIS A 68 23.83 -25.22 -18.53
C HIS A 68 24.50 -26.17 -19.54
N SER A 69 23.83 -26.45 -20.67
CA SER A 69 24.36 -27.26 -21.78
C SER A 69 25.54 -26.58 -22.50
N SER A 70 25.54 -25.24 -22.62
CA SER A 70 26.67 -24.47 -23.14
C SER A 70 27.87 -24.44 -22.18
N SER A 71 27.65 -24.51 -20.87
CA SER A 71 28.71 -24.50 -19.85
C SER A 71 29.51 -25.80 -19.82
N GLU A 72 28.87 -26.94 -20.10
CA GLU A 72 29.54 -28.24 -20.26
C GLU A 72 30.42 -28.26 -21.53
N LEU A 73 29.89 -27.77 -22.66
CA LEU A 73 30.66 -27.63 -23.91
C LEU A 73 31.83 -26.65 -23.76
N LYS A 74 31.67 -25.58 -22.98
CA LYS A 74 32.75 -24.61 -22.69
C LYS A 74 33.82 -25.17 -21.76
N LYS A 75 33.49 -26.11 -20.85
CA LYS A 75 34.46 -26.80 -19.99
C LYS A 75 35.32 -27.77 -20.82
N GLU A 76 34.72 -28.52 -21.72
CA GLU A 76 35.40 -29.36 -22.72
C GLU A 76 36.33 -28.52 -23.62
N LEU A 77 35.83 -27.38 -24.13
CA LEU A 77 36.64 -26.48 -24.97
C LEU A 77 37.79 -25.80 -24.20
N LYS A 78 37.60 -25.50 -22.90
CA LYS A 78 38.65 -24.97 -22.02
C LYS A 78 39.73 -26.00 -21.73
N PHE A 79 39.38 -27.27 -21.58
CA PHE A 79 40.35 -28.36 -21.41
C PHE A 79 41.21 -28.53 -22.67
N ILE A 80 40.61 -28.43 -23.85
CA ILE A 80 41.30 -28.48 -25.15
C ILE A 80 42.19 -27.24 -25.38
N LYS A 81 41.75 -26.04 -24.93
CA LYS A 81 42.56 -24.80 -24.98
C LYS A 81 43.71 -24.80 -23.97
N PHE A 82 43.48 -25.35 -22.76
CA PHE A 82 44.49 -25.49 -21.71
C PHE A 82 45.67 -26.37 -22.14
N MET A 83 45.41 -27.39 -22.96
CA MET A 83 46.46 -28.23 -23.56
C MET A 83 47.28 -27.54 -24.68
N LYS A 84 46.87 -26.35 -25.17
CA LYS A 84 47.41 -25.78 -26.41
C LYS A 84 48.01 -24.37 -26.35
N GLY A 85 48.10 -23.69 -25.21
CA GLY A 85 48.63 -22.32 -25.28
C GLY A 85 49.00 -21.68 -23.95
N MET A 86 50.26 -21.81 -23.57
CA MET A 86 50.98 -20.81 -22.79
C MET A 86 51.20 -19.58 -23.69
N THR A 87 50.61 -18.42 -23.40
CA THR A 87 51.23 -17.06 -23.47
C THR A 87 50.23 -15.92 -23.19
N LEU A 88 50.55 -15.14 -22.15
CA LEU A 88 50.41 -13.68 -21.87
C LEU A 88 49.12 -12.87 -22.14
N ASN A 89 48.72 -12.12 -21.08
CA ASN A 89 48.25 -10.72 -20.90
C ASN A 89 47.45 -10.02 -22.04
N GLU A 90 46.48 -9.13 -21.84
CA GLU A 90 46.29 -8.08 -20.83
C GLU A 90 44.85 -7.48 -20.91
N LYS A 91 44.46 -6.75 -19.85
CA LYS A 91 43.48 -5.65 -19.63
C LYS A 91 42.41 -5.25 -20.67
N ASP A 92 41.24 -4.79 -20.17
CA ASP A 92 40.80 -3.39 -20.35
C ASP A 92 39.54 -2.97 -19.55
N GLU A 93 39.54 -1.67 -19.21
CA GLU A 93 38.56 -0.82 -18.52
C GLU A 93 37.39 -0.35 -19.43
N ARG A 94 36.36 0.29 -18.83
CA ARG A 94 35.62 1.52 -19.30
C ARG A 94 34.40 1.76 -18.38
N THR A 95 34.37 2.79 -17.52
CA THR A 95 34.08 4.25 -17.69
C THR A 95 32.58 4.64 -17.67
N ASN A 96 32.34 5.67 -16.86
CA ASN A 96 31.10 6.39 -16.51
C ASN A 96 30.39 7.07 -17.70
N ASP A 97 29.15 7.50 -17.47
CA ASP A 97 28.71 8.91 -17.63
C ASP A 97 27.23 9.11 -17.25
N ALA A 98 26.92 10.16 -16.47
CA ALA A 98 25.78 11.09 -16.65
C ALA A 98 25.57 12.01 -15.42
N ASN A 99 25.98 13.28 -15.55
CA ASN A 99 25.50 14.42 -14.75
C ASN A 99 24.82 15.38 -15.74
N ASP A 100 23.51 15.59 -15.60
CA ASP A 100 22.74 16.81 -15.98
C ASP A 100 21.23 16.56 -16.00
N ALA A 101 20.66 16.28 -14.82
CA ALA A 101 19.24 16.45 -14.55
C ALA A 101 19.11 17.09 -13.17
N GLU A 102 18.76 18.37 -13.13
CA GLU A 102 18.36 19.09 -11.93
C GLU A 102 17.41 18.21 -11.10
N ARG A 103 17.73 18.02 -9.80
CA ARG A 103 17.28 16.96 -8.88
C ARG A 103 15.75 16.80 -8.73
N CYS A 104 15.04 16.30 -9.76
CA CYS A 104 13.62 15.93 -9.69
C CYS A 104 13.35 14.77 -8.72
N ASN A 105 14.38 14.01 -8.36
CA ASN A 105 14.30 12.77 -7.60
C ASN A 105 14.52 12.95 -6.10
N VAL A 106 14.43 14.17 -5.58
CA VAL A 106 14.79 14.49 -4.19
C VAL A 106 13.61 15.09 -3.44
N ILE A 107 13.34 14.61 -2.23
CA ILE A 107 12.39 15.20 -1.26
C ILE A 107 13.21 15.89 -0.17
N ARG A 108 12.80 17.10 0.23
CA ARG A 108 13.40 17.83 1.34
C ARG A 108 12.32 18.15 2.37
N MET A 109 12.63 17.97 3.64
CA MET A 109 11.73 18.26 4.74
C MET A 109 12.52 18.91 5.88
N ARG A 110 12.03 20.04 6.38
CA ARG A 110 12.49 20.62 7.64
C ARG A 110 11.47 20.30 8.72
N VAL A 111 11.93 19.79 9.85
CA VAL A 111 11.07 19.48 11.00
C VAL A 111 11.48 20.39 12.15
N GLU A 112 10.54 21.19 12.66
CA GLU A 112 10.74 22.11 13.77
C GLU A 112 10.23 21.49 15.08
N ASN A 113 10.78 21.93 16.21
CA ASN A 113 10.40 21.46 17.55
C ASN A 113 10.44 19.94 17.69
N VAL A 114 11.53 19.32 17.24
CA VAL A 114 11.68 17.86 17.16
C VAL A 114 11.46 17.18 18.52
N LYS A 115 11.85 17.83 19.62
CA LYS A 115 11.69 17.33 21.00
C LYS A 115 10.22 17.27 21.46
N ASP A 116 9.31 17.97 20.79
CA ASP A 116 7.87 18.00 21.12
C ASP A 116 7.03 17.09 20.20
N LEU A 117 7.67 16.35 19.27
CA LEU A 117 6.98 15.43 18.37
C LEU A 117 6.35 14.28 19.15
N SER A 118 5.08 13.99 18.87
CA SER A 118 4.40 12.78 19.32
C SER A 118 4.46 11.68 18.24
N MET A 119 3.87 10.51 18.51
CA MET A 119 3.68 9.46 17.49
C MET A 119 2.88 9.91 16.26
N ALA A 120 2.08 10.98 16.36
CA ALA A 120 1.42 11.56 15.19
C ALA A 120 2.43 12.06 14.15
N GLY A 121 3.60 12.51 14.61
CA GLY A 121 4.72 12.92 13.78
C GLY A 121 4.48 14.18 12.95
N ALA A 122 5.45 14.46 12.08
CA ALA A 122 5.37 15.44 11.00
C ALA A 122 5.55 14.70 9.66
N GLU A 123 4.82 15.13 8.64
CA GLU A 123 4.90 14.55 7.30
C GLU A 123 5.29 15.58 6.24
N SER A 124 6.07 15.18 5.25
CA SER A 124 6.39 16.04 4.10
C SER A 124 5.19 16.17 3.17
N GLU A 125 5.24 17.14 2.24
CA GLU A 125 4.37 17.10 1.07
C GLU A 125 4.63 15.81 0.26
N VAL A 126 3.57 15.27 -0.34
CA VAL A 126 3.69 14.09 -1.21
C VAL A 126 4.32 14.53 -2.53
N LYS A 127 5.54 14.05 -2.82
CA LYS A 127 6.27 14.36 -4.04
C LYS A 127 6.26 13.18 -5.00
N ARG A 128 5.93 13.45 -6.27
CA ARG A 128 5.87 12.42 -7.31
C ARG A 128 7.24 12.24 -7.97
N ILE A 129 7.89 11.10 -7.71
CA ILE A 129 9.21 10.75 -8.25
C ILE A 129 9.08 9.46 -9.06
N ASN A 130 9.56 9.48 -10.30
CA ASN A 130 9.44 8.39 -11.27
C ASN A 130 8.00 7.85 -11.43
N GLY A 131 7.00 8.72 -11.22
CA GLY A 131 5.59 8.36 -11.32
C GLY A 131 4.98 7.76 -10.05
N PHE A 132 5.71 7.67 -8.95
CA PHE A 132 5.17 7.16 -7.68
C PHE A 132 5.07 8.30 -6.66
N PRO A 133 4.01 8.36 -5.85
CA PRO A 133 3.86 9.35 -4.79
C PRO A 133 4.68 8.92 -3.56
N TRP A 134 5.64 9.74 -3.16
CA TRP A 134 6.53 9.48 -2.03
C TRP A 134 6.33 10.52 -0.94
N GLN A 135 6.45 10.10 0.32
CA GLN A 135 6.31 10.98 1.49
C GLN A 135 7.32 10.59 2.57
N ILE A 136 7.89 11.57 3.24
CA ILE A 136 8.70 11.38 4.44
C ILE A 136 7.79 11.56 5.65
N LYS A 137 7.88 10.66 6.62
CA LYS A 137 7.24 10.80 7.93
C LYS A 137 8.29 10.75 9.03
N VAL A 138 8.20 11.67 9.97
CA VAL A 138 9.14 11.78 11.10
C VAL A 138 8.34 11.80 12.40
N PHE A 139 8.65 10.91 13.34
CA PHE A 139 7.96 10.88 14.63
C PHE A 139 8.91 10.46 15.75
N CYS A 140 8.49 10.72 16.99
CA CYS A 140 9.23 10.30 18.17
C CYS A 140 8.57 9.04 18.76
N ARG A 141 9.40 8.06 19.14
CA ARG A 141 8.98 6.83 19.83
C ARG A 141 9.64 6.80 21.21
N ASP A 142 8.84 6.61 22.25
CA ASP A 142 9.35 6.36 23.61
C ASP A 142 9.61 4.86 23.78
N GLU A 143 10.79 4.48 24.26
CA GLU A 143 11.19 3.05 24.42
C GLU A 143 10.44 2.30 25.53
N GLU A 144 9.53 2.94 26.28
CA GLU A 144 8.89 2.33 27.46
C GLU A 144 7.75 1.31 27.17
N GLU A 145 7.34 1.09 25.91
CA GLU A 145 6.20 0.18 25.60
C GLU A 145 6.58 -1.26 25.19
N GLU A 146 7.86 -1.64 25.11
CA GLU A 146 8.31 -3.01 24.78
C GLU A 146 9.12 -3.74 25.88
N GLU A 147 8.80 -3.55 27.16
CA GLU A 147 9.30 -4.47 28.20
C GLU A 147 8.44 -5.75 28.28
N GLU A 148 8.69 -6.74 27.41
CA GLU A 148 8.46 -8.13 27.83
C GLU A 148 9.40 -9.21 27.27
N TYR A 149 10.24 -8.94 26.27
CA TYR A 149 11.21 -9.94 25.80
C TYR A 149 12.51 -9.29 25.31
N PHE A 150 13.61 -9.61 26.00
CA PHE A 150 15.02 -9.26 25.73
C PHE A 150 15.62 -8.14 26.57
N ASN A 151 16.28 -8.58 27.63
CA ASN A 151 17.10 -7.79 28.55
C ASN A 151 18.42 -7.41 27.86
N TRP A 152 18.61 -6.13 27.55
CA TRP A 152 19.92 -5.54 27.32
C TRP A 152 19.92 -4.08 27.75
N ASP A 153 21.00 -3.71 28.43
CA ASP A 153 21.28 -2.41 29.02
C ASP A 153 21.45 -1.33 27.93
N ARG A 154 20.40 -0.54 27.69
CA ARG A 154 20.46 0.75 26.97
C ARG A 154 19.67 1.81 27.73
N SER A 155 20.21 3.02 27.74
CA SER A 155 19.71 4.18 28.46
C SER A 155 18.35 4.64 27.91
N THR A 156 17.38 4.82 28.81
CA THR A 156 16.07 5.43 28.56
C THR A 156 16.20 6.75 27.80
N GLY A 157 15.85 6.75 26.52
CA GLY A 157 15.83 7.94 25.67
C GLY A 157 14.76 7.82 24.59
N SER A 158 14.10 8.92 24.28
CA SER A 158 13.18 8.98 23.14
C SER A 158 13.98 8.90 21.83
N VAL A 159 13.49 8.13 20.86
CA VAL A 159 14.16 7.90 19.56
C VAL A 159 13.37 8.61 18.46
N LEU A 160 14.08 9.32 17.58
CA LEU A 160 13.48 9.93 16.40
C LEU A 160 13.51 8.94 15.24
N VAL A 161 12.35 8.65 14.68
CA VAL A 161 12.19 7.72 13.56
C VAL A 161 11.90 8.49 12.28
N VAL A 162 12.67 8.24 11.22
CA VAL A 162 12.42 8.77 9.87
C VAL A 162 12.00 7.63 8.95
N LEU A 163 10.81 7.75 8.38
CA LEU A 163 10.23 6.79 7.44
C LEU A 163 10.12 7.37 6.04
N LEU A 164 10.47 6.55 5.05
CA LEU A 164 10.14 6.81 3.66
C LEU A 164 8.99 5.89 3.23
N GLU A 165 7.90 6.49 2.73
CA GLU A 165 6.72 5.76 2.32
C GLU A 165 6.36 6.03 0.86
N CYS A 166 5.92 4.99 0.14
CA CYS A 166 5.29 5.10 -1.16
C CYS A 166 3.76 5.03 -0.99
N LYS A 167 3.06 6.12 -1.26
CA LYS A 167 1.60 6.23 -1.08
C LYS A 167 0.79 5.66 -2.25
N MET A 168 1.42 4.81 -3.08
CA MET A 168 0.83 4.38 -4.35
C MET A 168 -0.46 3.57 -4.17
N SER A 169 -0.65 2.81 -3.07
CA SER A 169 -1.93 2.12 -2.83
C SER A 169 -3.11 3.04 -2.58
N LEU A 170 -2.90 4.31 -2.20
CA LEU A 170 -3.99 5.29 -2.16
C LEU A 170 -4.48 5.65 -3.57
N GLU A 171 -3.63 5.51 -4.57
CA GLU A 171 -3.89 5.87 -5.97
C GLU A 171 -4.16 4.65 -6.88
N CYS A 172 -3.62 3.47 -6.59
CA CYS A 172 -3.79 2.27 -7.41
C CYS A 172 -3.55 1.01 -6.58
N GLU A 173 -4.48 0.06 -6.63
CA GLU A 173 -4.38 -1.22 -5.93
C GLU A 173 -3.43 -2.21 -6.60
N HIS A 174 -2.94 -1.89 -7.80
CA HIS A 174 -2.15 -2.82 -8.59
C HIS A 174 -0.93 -2.09 -9.12
N TRP A 175 0.10 -2.04 -8.29
CA TRP A 175 1.35 -1.38 -8.61
C TRP A 175 2.51 -2.26 -8.21
N HIS A 176 3.61 -2.14 -8.94
CA HIS A 176 4.81 -2.86 -8.58
C HIS A 176 6.05 -2.09 -9.01
N ILE A 177 6.99 -1.96 -8.10
CA ILE A 177 8.35 -1.49 -8.31
C ILE A 177 9.29 -2.67 -8.08
N GLU A 178 10.05 -3.03 -9.11
CA GLU A 178 11.05 -4.11 -8.99
C GLU A 178 12.17 -3.72 -8.03
N ARG A 179 12.60 -2.46 -8.06
CA ARG A 179 13.61 -1.93 -7.17
C ARG A 179 13.47 -0.41 -6.98
N ALA A 180 13.47 0.04 -5.73
CA ALA A 180 13.71 1.43 -5.36
C ALA A 180 15.05 1.52 -4.62
N GLU A 181 15.88 2.48 -4.96
CA GLU A 181 17.17 2.70 -4.31
C GLU A 181 17.42 4.19 -4.16
N GLY A 182 18.21 4.57 -3.17
CA GLY A 182 18.40 5.98 -2.90
C GLY A 182 19.31 6.25 -1.73
N GLU A 183 19.30 7.51 -1.33
CA GLU A 183 20.18 8.06 -0.31
C GLU A 183 19.34 8.95 0.61
N VAL A 184 19.37 8.68 1.91
CA VAL A 184 18.80 9.53 2.95
C VAL A 184 19.93 10.31 3.58
N LYS A 185 19.76 11.63 3.65
CA LYS A 185 20.72 12.56 4.24
C LYS A 185 20.06 13.36 5.33
N ILE A 186 20.71 13.42 6.47
CA ILE A 186 20.37 14.33 7.55
C ILE A 186 21.41 15.43 7.51
N ILE A 187 20.95 16.64 7.22
CA ILE A 187 21.84 17.74 6.89
C ILE A 187 22.54 18.20 8.16
N ASN A 188 23.88 18.07 8.14
CA ASN A 188 24.74 18.72 9.10
C ASN A 188 25.09 20.11 8.56
N HIS A 189 24.81 21.13 9.36
CA HIS A 189 25.07 22.53 9.05
C HIS A 189 26.40 23.02 9.64
N ASP A 190 27.15 22.21 10.39
CA ASP A 190 28.54 22.49 10.72
C ASP A 190 29.41 22.31 9.47
N HIS A 191 30.06 23.38 9.05
CA HIS A 191 30.94 23.38 7.87
C HIS A 191 32.18 22.48 8.03
N ASN A 192 32.47 22.00 9.24
CA ASN A 192 33.60 21.11 9.52
C ASN A 192 33.21 19.63 9.63
N ALA A 193 31.93 19.30 9.56
CA ALA A 193 31.43 17.93 9.68
C ALA A 193 30.56 17.54 8.47
N ASP A 194 30.68 16.29 8.04
CA ASP A 194 29.86 15.77 6.95
C ASP A 194 28.42 15.52 7.44
N SER A 195 27.46 15.65 6.53
CA SER A 195 26.07 15.22 6.78
C SER A 195 25.99 13.71 6.92
N GLU A 196 25.17 13.23 7.86
CA GLU A 196 24.90 11.80 7.97
C GLU A 196 24.15 11.32 6.72
N CYS A 197 24.58 10.18 6.21
CA CYS A 197 24.17 9.71 4.91
C CYS A 197 24.08 8.20 4.89
N GLU A 198 22.90 7.68 4.56
CA GLU A 198 22.65 6.24 4.44
C GLU A 198 22.03 5.90 3.09
N ASN A 199 22.46 4.79 2.50
CA ASN A 199 21.89 4.29 1.25
C ASN A 199 20.82 3.24 1.56
N PHE A 200 19.69 3.31 0.86
CA PHE A 200 18.64 2.29 0.95
C PHE A 200 18.43 1.57 -0.37
N VAL A 201 18.00 0.31 -0.28
CA VAL A 201 17.53 -0.47 -1.43
C VAL A 201 16.35 -1.32 -1.00
N ALA A 202 15.20 -1.09 -1.62
CA ALA A 202 14.01 -1.91 -1.49
C ALA A 202 13.73 -2.66 -2.80
N TYR A 203 13.29 -3.91 -2.67
CA TYR A 203 12.96 -4.78 -3.81
C TYR A 203 11.49 -5.14 -3.79
N SER A 204 10.90 -5.29 -4.97
CA SER A 204 9.54 -5.83 -5.15
C SER A 204 8.44 -5.13 -4.34
N LEU A 205 8.43 -3.80 -4.31
CA LEU A 205 7.36 -3.05 -3.63
C LEU A 205 6.05 -3.17 -4.39
N HIS A 206 4.94 -3.50 -3.72
CA HIS A 206 3.62 -3.70 -4.32
C HIS A 206 2.46 -3.31 -3.38
N GLU A 207 1.20 -3.60 -3.75
CA GLU A 207 0.02 -3.21 -2.97
C GLU A 207 0.04 -3.65 -1.50
N ASP A 208 0.49 -4.88 -1.22
CA ASP A 208 0.62 -5.36 0.16
C ASP A 208 1.79 -4.72 0.92
N SER A 209 2.73 -4.06 0.24
CA SER A 209 3.81 -3.29 0.88
C SER A 209 3.31 -1.95 1.42
N THR A 210 2.03 -1.63 1.29
CA THR A 210 1.50 -0.39 1.86
C THR A 210 1.23 -0.55 3.33
N ASN A 211 2.06 0.17 4.10
CA ASN A 211 2.36 0.05 5.53
C ASN A 211 3.72 -0.59 5.82
N GLU A 212 4.46 -1.08 4.82
CA GLU A 212 5.86 -1.46 5.02
C GLU A 212 6.74 -0.21 4.86
N GLU A 213 7.49 0.09 5.92
CA GLU A 213 8.55 1.09 5.92
C GLU A 213 9.55 0.72 4.81
N ILE A 214 9.58 1.47 3.70
CA ILE A 214 10.52 1.21 2.59
C ILE A 214 11.96 1.41 3.07
N TYR A 215 12.10 2.38 3.97
CA TYR A 215 13.28 2.64 4.76
C TYR A 215 12.83 3.23 6.10
N SER A 216 13.56 2.86 7.14
CA SER A 216 13.40 3.33 8.51
C SER A 216 14.78 3.55 9.07
N CYS A 217 15.03 4.73 9.63
CA CYS A 217 16.19 4.94 10.48
C CYS A 217 15.79 5.54 11.81
N GLU A 218 16.43 5.02 12.85
CA GLU A 218 16.32 5.47 14.21
C GLU A 218 17.51 6.39 14.50
N LEU A 219 17.21 7.58 14.96
CA LEU A 219 18.17 8.60 15.35
C LEU A 219 18.02 8.82 16.84
N ASP A 220 19.11 8.61 17.57
CA ASP A 220 19.15 8.95 18.99
C ASP A 220 18.92 10.46 19.11
N LEU A 221 17.89 10.88 19.85
CA LEU A 221 17.67 12.30 20.15
C LEU A 221 18.79 12.92 21.01
N VAL A 222 19.78 12.10 21.39
CA VAL A 222 21.03 12.50 22.05
C VAL A 222 21.98 13.25 21.09
N ILE A 223 21.64 13.40 19.80
CA ILE A 223 22.38 14.23 18.83
C ILE A 223 22.09 15.73 19.10
N GLU A 224 22.57 16.23 20.24
CA GLU A 224 23.09 17.60 20.36
C GLU A 224 24.56 17.66 19.85
N GLU A 225 24.97 16.71 18.99
CA GLU A 225 26.25 16.84 18.30
C GLU A 225 26.18 18.00 17.30
N GLN A 226 27.22 18.83 17.38
CA GLN A 226 27.27 20.18 16.82
C GLN A 226 27.00 20.16 15.31
N GLY A 227 25.84 20.71 14.91
CA GLY A 227 25.51 21.06 13.54
C GLY A 227 24.31 20.35 12.90
N VAL A 228 23.86 19.21 13.44
CA VAL A 228 22.69 18.48 12.88
C VAL A 228 21.35 19.09 13.33
N MET A 229 21.22 19.42 14.62
CA MET A 229 20.04 20.08 15.17
C MET A 229 20.32 21.57 15.38
N ILE A 230 19.65 22.43 14.62
CA ILE A 230 19.73 23.90 14.76
C ILE A 230 18.39 24.43 15.27
N ASP A 231 18.42 25.12 16.41
CA ASP A 231 17.23 25.74 17.02
C ASP A 231 16.08 24.74 17.24
N GLY A 232 16.41 23.49 17.58
CA GLY A 232 15.43 22.42 17.74
C GLY A 232 14.82 21.90 16.43
N SER A 233 15.42 22.24 15.29
CA SER A 233 15.01 21.81 13.95
C SER A 233 16.06 20.94 13.27
N ILE A 234 15.59 20.01 12.42
CA ILE A 234 16.42 19.17 11.55
C ILE A 234 15.99 19.32 10.10
N GLU A 235 16.91 19.08 9.16
CA GLU A 235 16.63 19.05 7.73
C GLU A 235 17.01 17.69 7.13
N ILE A 236 16.07 17.08 6.41
CA ILE A 236 16.20 15.74 5.83
C ILE A 236 16.08 15.87 4.31
N GLU A 237 17.03 15.27 3.59
CA GLU A 237 17.03 15.15 2.12
C GLU A 237 16.99 13.67 1.72
N VAL A 238 15.98 13.24 0.97
CA VAL A 238 15.85 11.87 0.47
C VAL A 238 15.90 11.85 -1.05
N MET A 239 16.91 11.21 -1.62
CA MET A 239 17.02 10.95 -3.05
C MET A 239 16.47 9.56 -3.38
N ILE A 240 15.63 9.44 -4.41
CA ILE A 240 14.93 8.19 -4.76
C ILE A 240 15.08 7.90 -6.25
N ASN A 241 15.55 6.70 -6.57
CA ASN A 241 15.64 6.17 -7.92
C ASN A 241 14.86 4.85 -8.03
N VAL A 242 13.95 4.80 -9.00
CA VAL A 242 13.12 3.61 -9.27
C VAL A 242 13.63 2.89 -10.51
N LYS A 243 13.94 1.59 -10.37
CA LYS A 243 14.38 0.67 -11.43
C LYS A 243 13.36 -0.44 -11.61
N GLY A 244 12.88 -0.63 -12.84
CA GLY A 244 11.87 -1.63 -13.18
C GLY A 244 10.52 -1.30 -12.55
N ARG A 245 9.53 -0.92 -13.37
CA ARG A 245 8.19 -0.60 -12.89
C ARG A 245 7.13 -1.31 -13.72
N SER A 246 6.03 -1.66 -13.08
CA SER A 246 4.89 -2.35 -13.70
C SER A 246 4.04 -1.41 -14.56
N VAL A 247 4.03 -0.09 -14.30
CA VAL A 247 3.05 0.80 -14.94
C VAL A 247 3.67 2.19 -15.18
N ASP A 248 3.46 2.77 -16.38
CA ASP A 248 3.91 4.13 -16.74
C ASP A 248 2.79 5.17 -16.54
N ARG A 249 1.51 4.76 -16.49
CA ARG A 249 0.35 5.64 -16.27
C ARG A 249 -0.72 4.95 -15.40
N PHE A 250 -1.03 5.56 -14.26
CA PHE A 250 -2.09 5.09 -13.37
C PHE A 250 -3.46 5.63 -13.80
N ARG A 251 -4.49 4.78 -13.80
CA ARG A 251 -5.86 5.25 -13.97
C ARG A 251 -6.24 6.06 -12.72
N LYS A 252 -6.48 7.37 -12.89
CA LYS A 252 -7.02 8.19 -11.81
C LYS A 252 -8.45 7.74 -11.53
N ILE A 253 -8.70 7.18 -10.34
CA ILE A 253 -10.09 7.06 -9.87
C ILE A 253 -10.48 8.41 -9.26
N PRO A 254 -11.67 8.93 -9.58
CA PRO A 254 -12.25 10.04 -8.84
C PRO A 254 -12.32 9.71 -7.34
N GLN A 255 -11.59 10.45 -6.52
CA GLN A 255 -11.82 10.41 -5.07
C GLN A 255 -13.12 11.17 -4.78
N ILE A 256 -13.93 10.63 -3.88
CA ILE A 256 -15.12 11.31 -3.39
C ILE A 256 -14.68 12.06 -2.14
N ASP A 257 -14.67 13.39 -2.22
CA ASP A 257 -14.56 14.24 -1.05
C ASP A 257 -15.92 14.26 -0.37
N PHE A 258 -16.01 13.66 0.82
CA PHE A 258 -17.21 13.69 1.64
C PHE A 258 -17.28 14.96 2.50
N TYR A 259 -16.19 15.67 2.74
CA TYR A 259 -16.22 16.89 3.56
C TYR A 259 -16.80 18.09 2.82
N SER A 260 -16.76 18.06 1.49
CA SER A 260 -17.39 19.06 0.63
C SER A 260 -18.63 18.51 -0.07
N PRO A 261 -19.78 19.21 -0.04
CA PRO A 261 -20.96 18.80 -0.80
C PRO A 261 -20.66 18.72 -2.29
N SER A 262 -20.84 17.53 -2.89
CA SER A 262 -20.72 17.35 -4.33
C SER A 262 -22.02 17.78 -5.03
N ARG A 263 -21.97 17.99 -6.36
CA ARG A 263 -23.18 18.21 -7.18
C ARG A 263 -24.18 17.04 -7.17
N PHE A 264 -23.79 15.89 -6.62
CA PHE A 264 -24.59 14.67 -6.50
C PHE A 264 -25.05 14.42 -5.06
N SER A 265 -24.69 15.30 -4.12
CA SER A 265 -25.05 15.18 -2.71
C SER A 265 -26.41 15.86 -2.48
N ASP A 266 -27.42 15.06 -2.18
CA ASP A 266 -28.77 15.53 -1.86
C ASP A 266 -28.99 15.73 -0.35
N ILE A 267 -28.01 15.34 0.46
CA ILE A 267 -28.00 15.50 1.91
C ILE A 267 -26.59 15.80 2.43
N VAL A 268 -26.53 16.54 3.52
CA VAL A 268 -25.30 16.78 4.29
C VAL A 268 -25.55 16.24 5.70
N PHE A 269 -24.77 15.26 6.15
CA PHE A 269 -24.60 15.04 7.58
C PHE A 269 -23.74 16.18 8.12
N VAL A 270 -23.89 16.57 9.40
CA VAL A 270 -23.23 17.76 9.99
C VAL A 270 -21.74 17.91 9.67
N VAL A 271 -21.06 16.82 9.29
CA VAL A 271 -19.64 16.81 8.93
C VAL A 271 -19.37 16.28 7.50
N GLU A 272 -20.36 15.69 6.80
CA GLU A 272 -20.15 14.92 5.55
C GLU A 272 -21.32 14.98 4.54
N GLY A 273 -21.06 15.26 3.26
CA GLY A 273 -22.04 15.23 2.17
C GLY A 273 -22.28 13.84 1.58
N ALA A 274 -23.55 13.44 1.39
CA ALA A 274 -23.90 12.15 0.81
C ALA A 274 -25.14 12.22 -0.13
N SER A 275 -25.32 11.18 -0.94
CA SER A 275 -26.54 10.90 -1.71
C SER A 275 -27.52 10.04 -0.90
N LYS A 276 -28.78 10.49 -0.82
CA LYS A 276 -29.88 9.76 -0.18
C LYS A 276 -30.14 8.40 -0.86
N GLN A 277 -30.05 8.36 -2.19
CA GLN A 277 -30.35 7.14 -2.97
C GLN A 277 -29.35 6.02 -2.70
N ILE A 278 -28.05 6.33 -2.72
CA ILE A 278 -26.99 5.34 -2.50
C ILE A 278 -27.09 4.75 -1.08
N LEU A 279 -27.31 5.61 -0.08
CA LEU A 279 -27.47 5.17 1.30
C LEU A 279 -28.73 4.31 1.50
N ALA A 280 -29.87 4.73 0.97
CA ALA A 280 -31.11 3.95 1.04
C ALA A 280 -30.99 2.59 0.35
N TYR A 281 -30.33 2.55 -0.81
CA TYR A 281 -30.09 1.28 -1.50
C TYR A 281 -29.21 0.32 -0.68
N SER A 282 -28.29 0.88 0.12
CA SER A 282 -27.33 0.11 0.90
C SER A 282 -27.82 -0.27 2.30
N SER A 283 -28.93 0.31 2.77
CA SER A 283 -29.39 0.23 4.14
C SER A 283 -30.89 0.45 4.24
N SER A 284 -31.61 -0.54 4.78
CA SER A 284 -33.04 -0.43 5.06
C SER A 284 -33.35 0.60 6.15
N TYR A 285 -32.40 0.88 7.05
CA TYR A 285 -32.51 1.99 8.00
C TYR A 285 -32.57 3.33 7.27
N PHE A 286 -31.60 3.60 6.38
CA PHE A 286 -31.55 4.84 5.62
C PHE A 286 -32.69 4.95 4.62
N GLU A 287 -33.13 3.83 4.04
CA GLU A 287 -34.34 3.79 3.20
C GLU A 287 -35.56 4.30 3.96
N LYS A 288 -35.85 3.75 5.14
CA LYS A 288 -36.97 4.20 5.98
C LYS A 288 -36.79 5.64 6.44
N MET A 289 -35.56 6.05 6.78
CA MET A 289 -35.27 7.40 7.25
C MET A 289 -35.49 8.46 6.16
N PHE A 290 -35.11 8.17 4.91
CA PHE A 290 -35.21 9.13 3.81
C PHE A 290 -36.51 9.06 3.02
N TYR A 291 -37.10 7.87 2.89
CA TYR A 291 -38.24 7.61 2.01
C TYR A 291 -39.45 7.01 2.74
N GLY A 292 -39.36 6.77 4.04
CA GLY A 292 -40.52 6.43 4.86
C GLY A 292 -41.38 7.65 5.18
N ASP A 293 -42.48 7.41 5.92
CA ASP A 293 -43.48 8.43 6.27
C ASP A 293 -43.01 9.47 7.31
N CYS A 294 -41.71 9.55 7.58
CA CYS A 294 -41.12 10.45 8.56
C CYS A 294 -40.74 11.81 7.95
N ASN A 295 -40.90 12.88 8.73
CA ASN A 295 -40.53 14.27 8.36
C ASN A 295 -39.03 14.47 8.02
N THR A 296 -38.19 13.46 8.27
CA THR A 296 -36.76 13.44 7.95
C THR A 296 -36.48 13.46 6.44
N SER A 297 -37.43 13.04 5.62
CA SER A 297 -37.32 13.08 4.14
C SER A 297 -37.04 14.49 3.59
N GLN A 298 -37.58 15.52 4.25
CA GLN A 298 -37.44 16.94 3.85
C GLN A 298 -36.19 17.62 4.42
N MET A 299 -35.48 16.99 5.35
CA MET A 299 -34.28 17.56 5.95
C MET A 299 -33.12 17.56 4.94
N LYS A 300 -32.39 18.68 4.92
CA LYS A 300 -31.14 18.85 4.16
C LYS A 300 -29.90 18.52 5.00
N GLU A 301 -30.05 18.60 6.33
CA GLU A 301 -28.99 18.33 7.28
C GLU A 301 -29.46 17.33 8.35
N ILE A 302 -28.62 16.34 8.68
CA ILE A 302 -28.93 15.31 9.69
C ILE A 302 -27.74 15.12 10.64
N ILE A 303 -28.05 15.09 11.94
CA ILE A 303 -27.09 14.75 13.01
C ILE A 303 -27.15 13.24 13.24
N MET A 304 -25.99 12.58 13.17
CA MET A 304 -25.86 11.16 13.48
C MET A 304 -25.45 10.99 14.94
N GLU A 305 -26.41 10.71 15.81
CA GLU A 305 -26.12 10.55 17.24
C GLU A 305 -25.36 9.24 17.53
N GLY A 306 -24.34 9.34 18.39
CA GLY A 306 -23.59 8.20 18.91
C GLY A 306 -22.66 7.52 17.89
N VAL A 307 -22.16 8.25 16.89
CA VAL A 307 -21.04 7.86 16.01
C VAL A 307 -20.16 9.08 15.81
N SER A 308 -18.83 8.91 15.83
CA SER A 308 -17.92 10.00 15.45
C SER A 308 -17.97 10.24 13.94
N SER A 309 -17.55 11.42 13.51
CA SER A 309 -17.44 11.71 12.08
C SER A 309 -16.43 10.78 11.41
N GLU A 310 -15.28 10.49 12.03
CA GLU A 310 -14.31 9.58 11.41
C GLU A 310 -14.88 8.18 11.18
N ASP A 311 -15.62 7.64 12.14
CA ASP A 311 -16.26 6.33 12.03
C ASP A 311 -17.34 6.30 10.92
N PHE A 312 -18.09 7.39 10.77
CA PHE A 312 -19.11 7.50 9.74
C PHE A 312 -18.49 7.69 8.35
N LEU A 313 -17.40 8.46 8.23
CA LEU A 313 -16.64 8.59 6.99
C LEU A 313 -16.16 7.23 6.47
N VAL A 314 -15.56 6.41 7.34
CA VAL A 314 -15.13 5.05 6.96
C VAL A 314 -16.32 4.23 6.42
N THR A 315 -17.50 4.42 6.99
CA THR A 315 -18.74 3.77 6.53
C THR A 315 -19.17 4.29 5.16
N LEU A 316 -19.15 5.60 4.94
CA LEU A 316 -19.45 6.20 3.64
C LEU A 316 -18.47 5.74 2.56
N GLU A 317 -17.18 5.69 2.85
CA GLU A 317 -16.15 5.19 1.92
C GLU A 317 -16.46 3.75 1.46
N MET A 318 -16.89 2.89 2.40
CA MET A 318 -17.27 1.51 2.13
C MET A 318 -18.60 1.37 1.36
N VAL A 319 -19.58 2.24 1.63
CA VAL A 319 -20.88 2.27 0.93
C VAL A 319 -20.72 2.77 -0.51
N TYR A 320 -19.97 3.85 -0.70
CA TYR A 320 -19.73 4.44 -2.02
C TYR A 320 -18.65 3.70 -2.81
N ASN A 321 -18.02 2.71 -2.19
CA ASN A 321 -16.97 1.88 -2.79
C ASN A 321 -15.82 2.77 -3.32
N THR A 322 -15.24 3.59 -2.43
CA THR A 322 -14.18 4.57 -2.74
C THR A 322 -12.76 4.02 -2.58
N ARG A 323 -12.60 2.68 -2.60
CA ARG A 323 -11.37 1.85 -2.40
C ARG A 323 -11.07 1.43 -0.97
N ARG A 324 -11.84 1.89 0.04
CA ARG A 324 -11.67 1.38 1.40
C ARG A 324 -11.89 -0.13 1.39
N LYS A 325 -10.92 -0.88 1.91
CA LYS A 325 -10.98 -2.35 2.07
C LYS A 325 -11.15 -2.71 3.55
N PHE A 326 -11.62 -3.92 3.81
CA PHE A 326 -11.62 -4.46 5.16
C PHE A 326 -10.17 -4.66 5.63
N ASN A 327 -9.90 -4.31 6.89
CA ASN A 327 -8.64 -4.58 7.55
C ASN A 327 -8.86 -4.81 9.06
N ASP A 328 -7.81 -5.18 9.76
CA ASP A 328 -7.88 -5.52 11.19
C ASP A 328 -8.36 -4.34 12.05
N ASN A 329 -8.04 -3.11 11.64
CA ASN A 329 -8.41 -1.89 12.35
C ASN A 329 -9.86 -1.45 12.11
N ASN A 330 -10.48 -1.86 10.99
CA ASN A 330 -11.79 -1.34 10.58
C ASN A 330 -12.91 -2.39 10.57
N VAL A 331 -12.60 -3.68 10.62
CA VAL A 331 -13.61 -4.74 10.49
C VAL A 331 -14.63 -4.72 11.63
N GLU A 332 -14.19 -4.49 12.87
CA GLU A 332 -15.09 -4.41 14.03
C GLU A 332 -15.96 -3.15 13.97
N LEU A 333 -15.38 -2.01 13.57
CA LEU A 333 -16.12 -0.77 13.30
C LEU A 333 -17.22 -1.01 12.27
N LEU A 334 -16.88 -1.58 11.12
CA LEU A 334 -17.84 -1.78 10.02
C LEU A 334 -18.94 -2.77 10.39
N LEU A 335 -18.64 -3.81 11.17
CA LEU A 335 -19.66 -4.70 11.74
C LEU A 335 -20.59 -3.96 12.70
N ARG A 336 -20.06 -3.11 13.59
CA ARG A 336 -20.86 -2.26 14.48
C ARG A 336 -21.79 -1.32 13.71
N MET A 337 -21.28 -0.70 12.65
CA MET A 337 -22.05 0.18 11.77
C MET A 337 -23.13 -0.58 11.01
N THR A 338 -22.86 -1.84 10.65
CA THR A 338 -23.84 -2.75 10.05
C THR A 338 -25.00 -3.04 10.99
N GLY A 339 -24.71 -3.35 12.27
CA GLY A 339 -25.75 -3.58 13.27
C GLY A 339 -26.58 -2.32 13.56
N LYS A 340 -25.93 -1.14 13.57
CA LYS A 340 -26.59 0.15 13.86
C LYS A 340 -27.45 0.66 12.70
N TYR A 341 -26.98 0.52 11.47
CA TYR A 341 -27.61 1.11 10.28
C TYR A 341 -28.13 0.07 9.28
N GLU A 342 -28.24 -1.20 9.65
CA GLU A 342 -28.78 -2.27 8.79
C GLU A 342 -28.05 -2.37 7.42
N ILE A 343 -26.72 -2.14 7.37
CA ILE A 343 -25.91 -2.18 6.13
C ILE A 343 -25.48 -3.63 5.82
N MET A 344 -26.44 -4.50 5.48
CA MET A 344 -26.21 -5.94 5.36
C MET A 344 -25.10 -6.31 4.37
N GLY A 345 -24.84 -5.47 3.37
CA GLY A 345 -23.78 -5.67 2.38
C GLY A 345 -22.35 -5.71 2.95
N PHE A 346 -22.15 -5.41 4.23
CA PHE A 346 -20.86 -5.54 4.91
C PHE A 346 -20.63 -6.92 5.53
N LEU A 347 -21.68 -7.66 5.91
CA LEU A 347 -21.55 -8.93 6.64
C LEU A 347 -20.74 -9.96 5.85
N ASP A 348 -21.13 -10.24 4.61
CA ASP A 348 -20.42 -11.21 3.75
C ASP A 348 -18.97 -10.82 3.47
N ARG A 349 -18.69 -9.51 3.38
CA ARG A 349 -17.34 -8.99 3.12
C ARG A 349 -16.46 -9.09 4.37
N ALA A 350 -17.00 -8.72 5.53
CA ALA A 350 -16.34 -8.88 6.82
C ALA A 350 -16.08 -10.36 7.12
N GLU A 351 -17.05 -11.23 6.89
CA GLU A 351 -16.92 -12.68 7.09
C GLU A 351 -15.83 -13.26 6.19
N LYS A 352 -15.78 -12.88 4.90
CA LYS A 352 -14.71 -13.28 3.99
C LYS A 352 -13.33 -12.80 4.46
N TRP A 353 -13.22 -11.56 4.92
CA TRP A 353 -11.97 -11.02 5.45
C TRP A 353 -11.48 -11.80 6.67
N LEU A 354 -12.36 -12.00 7.66
CA LEU A 354 -12.06 -12.70 8.91
C LEU A 354 -11.71 -14.19 8.71
N LEU A 355 -12.21 -14.80 7.63
CA LEU A 355 -11.89 -16.17 7.24
C LEU A 355 -10.54 -16.31 6.54
N ARG A 356 -10.17 -15.35 5.66
CA ARG A 356 -9.04 -15.52 4.74
C ARG A 356 -7.71 -15.00 5.27
N GLY A 357 -7.71 -14.05 6.20
CA GLY A 357 -6.48 -13.36 6.59
C GLY A 357 -5.90 -12.60 5.40
N GLY A 358 -6.46 -11.44 5.07
CA GLY A 358 -5.99 -10.70 3.90
C GLY A 358 -6.51 -11.23 2.56
N GLU A 359 -6.37 -10.41 1.52
CA GLU A 359 -6.65 -10.80 0.13
C GLU A 359 -5.53 -11.68 -0.46
N SER A 360 -4.37 -11.75 0.19
CA SER A 360 -3.23 -12.58 -0.22
C SER A 360 -3.36 -14.00 0.35
N ASN A 361 -3.34 -15.00 -0.54
CA ASN A 361 -3.48 -16.42 -0.18
C ASN A 361 -2.26 -17.01 0.59
N GLN A 362 -1.51 -16.19 1.34
CA GLN A 362 -0.21 -16.58 1.91
C GLN A 362 -0.02 -16.27 3.41
N SER A 363 -0.84 -15.43 4.06
CA SER A 363 -0.83 -15.28 5.52
C SER A 363 -2.13 -15.78 6.14
N MET A 364 -2.09 -16.94 6.81
CA MET A 364 -3.28 -17.58 7.37
C MET A 364 -3.76 -16.97 8.70
N ASP A 365 -3.32 -15.76 9.08
CA ASP A 365 -3.82 -15.13 10.29
C ASP A 365 -3.95 -13.60 10.14
N THR A 366 -5.17 -13.10 10.26
CA THR A 366 -5.41 -11.72 10.70
C THR A 366 -4.78 -11.53 12.09
N GLY A 367 -4.33 -10.34 12.46
CA GLY A 367 -3.90 -10.04 13.84
C GLY A 367 -5.03 -10.17 14.89
N ILE A 368 -6.24 -10.52 14.47
CA ILE A 368 -7.44 -10.70 15.30
C ILE A 368 -7.43 -12.08 16.00
N PRO A 369 -7.42 -12.13 17.34
CA PRO A 369 -7.45 -13.39 18.08
C PRO A 369 -8.71 -14.22 17.82
N MET A 370 -8.60 -15.55 17.88
CA MET A 370 -9.73 -16.47 17.67
C MET A 370 -10.95 -16.21 18.56
N HIS A 371 -10.73 -15.86 19.83
CA HIS A 371 -11.83 -15.57 20.75
C HIS A 371 -12.60 -14.31 20.33
N VAL A 372 -11.92 -13.33 19.72
CA VAL A 372 -12.54 -12.15 19.13
C VAL A 372 -13.30 -12.53 17.86
N LYS A 373 -12.71 -13.33 16.97
CA LYS A 373 -13.39 -13.86 15.77
C LYS A 373 -14.69 -14.58 16.14
N LEU A 374 -14.66 -15.41 17.18
CA LEU A 374 -15.84 -16.14 17.66
C LEU A 374 -16.91 -15.22 18.26
N ARG A 375 -16.51 -14.22 19.07
CA ARG A 375 -17.41 -13.18 19.60
C ARG A 375 -18.14 -12.44 18.48
N LEU A 376 -17.38 -11.97 17.47
CA LEU A 376 -17.94 -11.26 16.33
C LEU A 376 -18.85 -12.17 15.50
N ALA A 377 -18.44 -13.42 15.28
CA ALA A 377 -19.24 -14.39 14.53
C ALA A 377 -20.59 -14.66 15.19
N ASP A 378 -20.63 -14.76 16.52
CA ASP A 378 -21.88 -14.96 17.26
C ASP A 378 -22.75 -13.70 17.23
N GLN A 379 -22.16 -12.53 17.54
CA GLN A 379 -22.86 -11.25 17.62
C GLN A 379 -23.53 -10.86 16.29
N TYR A 380 -22.85 -11.08 15.16
CA TYR A 380 -23.30 -10.68 13.83
C TYR A 380 -23.77 -11.86 12.96
N GLN A 381 -23.92 -13.04 13.54
CA GLN A 381 -24.39 -14.25 12.85
C GLN A 381 -23.55 -14.66 11.63
N LEU A 382 -22.23 -14.51 11.72
CA LEU A 382 -21.26 -14.91 10.69
C LEU A 382 -21.01 -16.43 10.79
N ASN A 383 -21.92 -17.22 10.23
CA ASN A 383 -21.97 -18.67 10.41
C ASN A 383 -20.77 -19.42 9.81
N LEU A 384 -20.21 -18.96 8.69
CA LEU A 384 -19.03 -19.57 8.09
C LEU A 384 -17.81 -19.34 8.97
N LEU A 385 -17.65 -18.12 9.48
CA LEU A 385 -16.58 -17.79 10.43
C LEU A 385 -16.72 -18.61 11.71
N LYS A 386 -17.93 -18.66 12.29
CA LYS A 386 -18.20 -19.44 13.51
C LYS A 386 -17.82 -20.91 13.34
N ASN A 387 -18.25 -21.53 12.25
CA ASN A 387 -17.95 -22.93 11.98
C ASN A 387 -16.46 -23.17 11.76
N SER A 388 -15.79 -22.27 11.03
CA SER A 388 -14.34 -22.36 10.78
C SER A 388 -13.53 -22.28 12.08
N VAL A 389 -13.83 -21.30 12.93
CA VAL A 389 -13.13 -21.10 14.22
C VAL A 389 -13.39 -22.27 15.16
N LEU A 390 -14.64 -22.76 15.24
CA LEU A 390 -14.96 -23.93 16.06
C LEU A 390 -14.25 -25.20 15.56
N PHE A 391 -14.18 -25.41 14.25
CA PHE A 391 -13.44 -26.53 13.68
C PHE A 391 -11.96 -26.45 14.06
N GLU A 392 -11.34 -25.26 13.96
CA GLU A 392 -9.93 -25.09 14.32
C GLU A 392 -9.66 -25.34 15.81
N ILE A 393 -10.53 -24.84 16.70
CA ILE A 393 -10.43 -25.07 18.16
C ILE A 393 -10.54 -26.56 18.48
N LEU A 394 -11.46 -27.28 17.83
CA LEU A 394 -11.68 -28.73 18.06
C LEU A 394 -10.60 -29.61 17.44
N SER A 395 -9.78 -29.07 16.53
CA SER A 395 -8.72 -29.78 15.82
C SER A 395 -7.35 -29.66 16.49
N ARG A 396 -7.22 -28.78 17.49
CA ARG A 396 -6.05 -28.63 18.37
C ARG A 396 -6.25 -29.45 19.64
#